data_AF-A0A8G1XBN1-F1
#
_entry.id   AF-A0A8G1XBN1-F1
#
_cell.length_a   1.000
_cell.length_b   1.000
_cell.length_c   1.000
_cell.angle_alpha   90.00
_cell.angle_beta   90.00
_cell.angle_gamma   90.00
#
_symmetry.space_group_name_H-M   'P 1'
#
loop_
_entity.id
_entity.type
_entity.pdbx_description
1 polymer ?
#
loop_
_entity_poly.entity_id
_entity_poly.type
_entity_poly.pdbx_seq_one_letter_code
_entity_poly.pdbx_strand_id
1 'polypeptide(L)'
;MPTQREQVEELSRTIGSAHGMWGAGDLRDAVHDAVRLPGPAGVPGAIDRLGRDFAAMSGQVDSVRAEVADVARSRLPDVWTGQVGEKAAEAVTAAAQDLDRMTEDFTRAGRVLVELCDALAQAQATHARSAGSLARAAVLLADITTVGGLPDPVHWDDDKMHEAKAEAGYAIGLMLDAAVRAEEAGHRAAAELNRLAAQAEAARLAGGGLSATDRLVLAGAGGFADLNRILSATDATRAGQFLDRLAPADRQRLNALLAGAKSAEERAYLLKALAAGHSVDEVAAFDAQIHEHGANRAWLDARLSPTRHDPQPRTGIDHLEVPGFLGAAWVQDGSTCVAASTVTARAVVDPVYAFQLTTGGRPGDPGSESAAAFTERLRAEQHRVYDGSREWYQDLPLIGQEGLSDDQSRDVANRELGTRTGTDYRNVPLDGPDGRRDVLVDVEKAVDEGKPVPVSIRGGDQGHQLMIIGHDGDKLQVYNPWGYTTWITEDDFVNNHMDHALDQPPRMDTATSVRLPK
;
A
#
# COMPACT_ATOMS: atom_id res chain seq x y z
N MET A 1 -6.78 5.22 -22.46
CA MET A 1 -7.83 4.43 -23.15
C MET A 1 -8.86 4.15 -22.09
N PRO A 2 -10.15 4.42 -22.34
CA PRO A 2 -11.15 4.22 -21.31
C PRO A 2 -11.27 2.74 -20.93
N THR A 3 -11.52 2.46 -19.66
CA THR A 3 -11.77 1.11 -19.15
C THR A 3 -13.11 0.60 -19.68
N GLN A 4 -13.33 -0.72 -19.60
CA GLN A 4 -14.61 -1.30 -20.00
C GLN A 4 -15.77 -0.72 -19.17
N ARG A 5 -15.58 -0.47 -17.87
CA ARG A 5 -16.61 0.13 -17.02
C ARG A 5 -16.97 1.53 -17.50
N GLU A 6 -15.98 2.40 -17.73
CA GLU A 6 -16.21 3.77 -18.21
C GLU A 6 -17.00 3.79 -19.53
N GLN A 7 -16.68 2.87 -20.44
CA GLN A 7 -17.40 2.71 -21.71
C GLN A 7 -18.87 2.30 -21.47
N VAL A 8 -19.13 1.36 -20.55
CA VAL A 8 -20.50 0.94 -20.20
C VAL A 8 -21.27 2.07 -19.50
N GLU A 9 -20.64 2.83 -18.62
CA GLU A 9 -21.25 3.97 -17.91
C GLU A 9 -21.61 5.10 -18.87
N GLU A 10 -20.75 5.40 -19.85
CA GLU A 10 -21.05 6.36 -20.91
C GLU A 10 -22.28 5.92 -21.71
N LEU A 11 -22.34 4.65 -22.14
CA LEU A 11 -23.49 4.10 -22.83
C LEU A 11 -24.76 4.12 -21.95
N SER A 12 -24.62 3.82 -20.66
CA SER A 12 -25.71 3.86 -19.68
C SER A 12 -26.30 5.27 -19.55
N ARG A 13 -25.43 6.30 -19.50
CA ARG A 13 -25.86 7.72 -19.50
C ARG A 13 -26.60 8.08 -20.79
N THR A 14 -26.09 7.66 -21.94
CA THR A 14 -26.72 7.93 -23.26
C THR A 14 -28.08 7.23 -23.40
N ILE A 15 -28.19 5.96 -23.02
CA ILE A 15 -29.46 5.22 -22.98
C ILE A 15 -30.44 5.89 -22.02
N GLY A 16 -29.94 6.33 -20.85
CA GLY A 16 -30.70 7.03 -19.84
C GLY A 16 -31.29 8.36 -20.32
N SER A 17 -30.54 9.13 -21.12
CA SER A 17 -30.96 10.45 -21.62
C SER A 17 -31.80 10.39 -22.90
N ALA A 18 -31.80 9.27 -23.64
CA ALA A 18 -32.57 9.13 -24.86
C ALA A 18 -34.09 9.07 -24.58
N HIS A 19 -34.85 10.06 -25.04
CA HIS A 19 -36.30 10.16 -24.81
C HIS A 19 -37.06 10.65 -26.04
N GLY A 20 -38.27 10.10 -26.23
CA GLY A 20 -39.19 10.48 -27.29
C GLY A 20 -38.63 10.25 -28.70
N MET A 21 -39.33 10.78 -29.70
CA MET A 21 -38.98 10.65 -31.12
C MET A 21 -37.53 11.03 -31.41
N TRP A 22 -37.10 12.19 -30.91
CA TRP A 22 -35.79 12.73 -31.23
C TRP A 22 -34.63 11.98 -30.55
N GLY A 23 -34.88 11.22 -29.49
CA GLY A 23 -33.88 10.37 -28.83
C GLY A 23 -33.75 8.95 -29.41
N ALA A 24 -34.61 8.55 -30.34
CA ALA A 24 -34.58 7.18 -30.89
C ALA A 24 -33.30 6.88 -31.69
N GLY A 25 -32.72 7.88 -32.35
CA GLY A 25 -31.43 7.75 -33.03
C GLY A 25 -30.27 7.52 -32.05
N ASP A 26 -30.16 8.36 -31.02
CA ASP A 26 -29.14 8.22 -29.98
C ASP A 26 -29.24 6.87 -29.26
N LEU A 27 -30.47 6.42 -28.97
CA LEU A 27 -30.70 5.10 -28.36
C LEU A 27 -30.26 3.96 -29.28
N ARG A 28 -30.54 4.06 -30.58
CA ARG A 28 -30.12 3.07 -31.58
C ARG A 28 -28.60 2.99 -31.66
N ASP A 29 -27.91 4.12 -31.73
CA ASP A 29 -26.45 4.16 -31.80
C ASP A 29 -25.83 3.59 -30.52
N ALA A 30 -26.35 3.97 -29.35
CA ALA A 30 -25.89 3.42 -28.07
C ALA A 30 -26.13 1.90 -27.94
N VAL A 31 -27.29 1.39 -28.36
CA VAL A 31 -27.56 -0.06 -28.37
C VAL A 31 -26.60 -0.79 -29.29
N HIS A 32 -26.35 -0.22 -30.47
CA HIS A 32 -25.44 -0.79 -31.45
C HIS A 32 -23.98 -0.80 -30.97
N ASP A 33 -23.54 0.25 -30.27
CA ASP A 33 -22.21 0.29 -29.66
C ASP A 33 -22.11 -0.69 -28.48
N ALA A 34 -23.16 -0.81 -27.65
CA ALA A 34 -23.23 -1.80 -26.57
C ALA A 34 -23.12 -3.25 -27.09
N VAL A 35 -23.72 -3.58 -28.23
CA VAL A 35 -23.60 -4.91 -28.86
C VAL A 35 -22.16 -5.25 -29.26
N ARG A 36 -21.37 -4.25 -29.63
CA ARG A 36 -19.97 -4.43 -30.05
C ARG A 36 -19.00 -4.45 -28.89
N LEU A 37 -19.43 -4.02 -27.71
CA LEU A 37 -18.57 -3.93 -26.55
C LEU A 37 -18.22 -5.35 -26.05
N PRO A 38 -16.92 -5.71 -26.02
CA PRO A 38 -16.53 -7.01 -25.50
C PRO A 38 -16.90 -7.13 -24.02
N GLY A 39 -17.15 -8.35 -23.57
CA GLY A 39 -17.33 -8.66 -22.15
C GLY A 39 -16.01 -8.55 -21.37
N PRO A 40 -16.08 -8.71 -20.03
CA PRO A 40 -14.89 -8.63 -19.17
C PRO A 40 -13.75 -9.52 -19.64
N ALA A 41 -12.57 -8.91 -19.75
CA ALA A 41 -11.37 -9.57 -20.26
C ALA A 41 -10.83 -10.62 -19.27
N GLY A 42 -10.16 -11.64 -19.81
CA GLY A 42 -9.49 -12.68 -19.03
C GLY A 42 -9.98 -14.09 -19.37
N VAL A 43 -9.20 -15.08 -18.94
CA VAL A 43 -9.44 -16.51 -19.24
C VAL A 43 -9.56 -17.27 -17.93
N PRO A 44 -10.79 -17.47 -17.39
CA PRO A 44 -11.01 -18.13 -16.10
C PRO A 44 -10.27 -19.47 -15.96
N GLY A 45 -10.28 -20.31 -17.01
CA GLY A 45 -9.58 -21.59 -16.99
C GLY A 45 -8.04 -21.49 -16.93
N ALA A 46 -7.44 -20.36 -17.32
CA ALA A 46 -6.01 -20.13 -17.10
C ALA A 46 -5.73 -19.72 -15.66
N ILE A 47 -6.59 -18.88 -15.07
CA ILE A 47 -6.51 -18.42 -13.68
C ILE A 47 -6.70 -19.59 -12.71
N ASP A 48 -7.69 -20.45 -12.94
CA ASP A 48 -7.95 -21.65 -12.14
C ASP A 48 -6.79 -22.66 -12.19
N ARG A 49 -6.15 -22.84 -13.35
CA ARG A 49 -4.93 -23.65 -13.43
C ARG A 49 -3.81 -23.07 -12.57
N LEU A 50 -3.59 -21.76 -12.64
CA LEU A 50 -2.59 -21.10 -11.81
C LEU A 50 -2.93 -21.25 -10.32
N GLY A 51 -4.18 -21.06 -9.91
CA GLY A 51 -4.62 -21.28 -8.53
C GLY A 51 -4.34 -22.70 -8.02
N ARG A 52 -4.52 -23.71 -8.87
CA ARG A 52 -4.17 -25.11 -8.56
C ARG A 52 -2.67 -25.34 -8.49
N ASP A 53 -1.87 -24.69 -9.33
CA ASP A 53 -0.41 -24.76 -9.26
C ASP A 53 0.11 -24.17 -7.93
N PHE A 54 -0.47 -23.07 -7.46
CA PHE A 54 -0.20 -22.49 -6.14
C PHE A 54 -0.57 -23.45 -4.99
N ALA A 55 -1.74 -24.09 -5.05
CA ALA A 55 -2.13 -25.09 -4.06
C ALA A 55 -1.21 -26.33 -4.06
N ALA A 56 -0.75 -26.77 -5.24
CA ALA A 56 0.22 -27.85 -5.35
C ALA A 56 1.58 -27.47 -4.75
N MET A 57 2.03 -26.22 -4.97
CA MET A 57 3.25 -25.69 -4.37
C MET A 57 3.16 -25.67 -2.84
N SER A 58 2.02 -25.21 -2.28
CA SER A 58 1.75 -25.26 -0.84
C SER A 58 1.94 -26.69 -0.27
N GLY A 59 1.39 -27.71 -0.94
CA GLY A 59 1.58 -29.11 -0.53
C GLY A 59 3.04 -29.60 -0.60
N GLN A 60 3.82 -29.12 -1.56
CA GLN A 60 5.27 -29.42 -1.64
C GLN A 60 6.04 -28.76 -0.49
N VAL A 61 5.74 -27.50 -0.20
CA VAL A 61 6.35 -26.75 0.91
C VAL A 61 6.00 -27.38 2.26
N ASP A 62 4.74 -27.79 2.48
CA ASP A 62 4.32 -28.45 3.72
C ASP A 62 5.06 -29.77 3.97
N SER A 63 5.37 -30.53 2.90
CA SER A 63 6.20 -31.73 3.02
C SER A 63 7.62 -31.40 3.50
N VAL A 64 8.25 -30.37 2.93
CA VAL A 64 9.59 -29.93 3.33
C VAL A 64 9.58 -29.37 4.75
N ARG A 65 8.55 -28.59 5.11
CA ARG A 65 8.31 -28.07 6.46
C ARG A 65 8.24 -29.18 7.50
N ALA A 66 7.49 -30.25 7.21
CA ALA A 66 7.38 -31.41 8.11
C ALA A 66 8.74 -32.09 8.32
N GLU A 67 9.56 -32.22 7.27
CA GLU A 67 10.92 -32.76 7.37
C GLU A 67 11.85 -31.86 8.19
N VAL A 68 11.81 -30.53 7.97
CA VAL A 68 12.61 -29.56 8.74
C VAL A 68 12.20 -29.57 10.22
N ALA A 69 10.90 -29.64 10.51
CA ALA A 69 10.39 -29.76 11.87
C ALA A 69 10.76 -31.10 12.54
N ASP A 70 10.94 -32.19 11.79
CA ASP A 70 11.51 -33.44 12.31
C ASP A 70 13.00 -33.28 12.64
N VAL A 71 13.77 -32.61 11.77
CA VAL A 71 15.18 -32.31 12.05
C VAL A 71 15.32 -31.48 13.32
N ALA A 72 14.47 -30.45 13.48
CA ALA A 72 14.43 -29.58 14.65
C ALA A 72 14.17 -30.34 15.95
N ARG A 73 13.17 -31.22 15.95
CA ARG A 73 12.68 -31.92 17.15
C ARG A 73 13.46 -33.20 17.48
N SER A 74 13.99 -33.88 16.47
CA SER A 74 14.46 -35.27 16.59
C SER A 74 15.95 -35.44 16.27
N ARG A 75 16.58 -34.51 15.53
CA ARG A 75 17.92 -34.72 14.95
C ARG A 75 18.96 -33.64 15.23
N LEU A 76 18.60 -32.51 15.83
CA LEU A 76 19.50 -31.48 16.39
C LEU A 76 19.77 -31.79 17.89
N PRO A 77 20.40 -32.92 18.23
CA PRO A 77 20.25 -33.55 19.53
C PRO A 77 20.99 -32.76 20.64
N ASP A 78 20.66 -33.07 21.90
CA ASP A 78 21.27 -32.59 23.16
C ASP A 78 22.82 -32.50 23.21
N VAL A 79 23.51 -33.04 22.21
CA VAL A 79 24.98 -33.06 22.03
C VAL A 79 25.55 -31.81 21.36
N TRP A 80 24.75 -30.97 20.71
CA TRP A 80 25.19 -29.67 20.21
C TRP A 80 25.04 -28.60 21.30
N THR A 81 25.93 -28.65 22.29
CA THR A 81 25.94 -27.68 23.40
C THR A 81 26.84 -26.48 23.10
N GLY A 82 26.38 -25.28 23.44
CA GLY A 82 27.10 -24.02 23.25
C GLY A 82 26.67 -23.26 21.99
N GLN A 83 27.39 -22.18 21.65
CA GLN A 83 27.00 -21.21 20.62
C GLN A 83 26.72 -21.82 19.22
N VAL A 84 27.36 -22.94 18.87
CA VAL A 84 27.13 -23.63 17.59
C VAL A 84 25.77 -24.31 17.56
N GLY A 85 25.33 -24.90 18.67
CA GLY A 85 24.00 -25.48 18.82
C GLY A 85 22.89 -24.43 18.81
N GLU A 86 23.09 -23.33 19.53
CA GLU A 86 22.15 -22.20 19.57
C GLU A 86 21.92 -21.61 18.17
N LYS A 87 22.99 -21.34 17.41
CA LYS A 87 22.88 -20.84 16.03
C LYS A 87 22.22 -21.84 15.06
N ALA A 88 22.47 -23.14 15.24
CA ALA A 88 21.83 -24.17 14.42
C ALA A 88 20.33 -24.31 14.73
N ALA A 89 19.95 -24.21 16.01
CA ALA A 89 18.55 -24.20 16.42
C ALA A 89 17.81 -22.95 15.93
N GLU A 90 18.42 -21.77 16.01
CA GLU A 90 17.90 -20.52 15.45
C GLU A 90 17.68 -20.65 13.94
N ALA A 91 18.67 -21.17 13.21
CA ALA A 91 18.60 -21.38 11.76
C ALA A 91 17.44 -22.31 11.35
N VAL A 92 17.31 -23.45 12.03
CA VAL A 92 16.25 -24.43 11.72
C VAL A 92 14.87 -23.90 12.15
N THR A 93 14.78 -23.16 13.25
CA THR A 93 13.53 -22.51 13.67
C THR A 93 13.09 -21.44 12.68
N ALA A 94 14.01 -20.57 12.24
CA ALA A 94 13.72 -19.55 11.23
C ALA A 94 13.32 -20.19 9.89
N ALA A 95 13.98 -21.27 9.48
CA ALA A 95 13.60 -22.01 8.28
C ALA A 95 12.21 -22.66 8.40
N ALA A 96 11.89 -23.27 9.55
CA ALA A 96 10.56 -23.83 9.79
C ALA A 96 9.47 -22.74 9.74
N GLN A 97 9.70 -21.61 10.39
CA GLN A 97 8.78 -20.46 10.40
C GLN A 97 8.62 -19.81 9.02
N ASP A 98 9.68 -19.76 8.21
CA ASP A 98 9.59 -19.28 6.83
C ASP A 98 8.79 -20.25 5.96
N LEU A 99 8.98 -21.56 6.13
CA LEU A 99 8.19 -22.59 5.42
C LEU A 99 6.72 -22.59 5.86
N ASP A 100 6.42 -22.35 7.15
CA ASP A 100 5.05 -22.13 7.65
C ASP A 100 4.41 -20.95 6.89
N ARG A 101 5.07 -19.78 6.87
CA ARG A 101 4.60 -18.57 6.16
C ARG A 101 4.42 -18.83 4.66
N MET A 102 5.40 -19.42 4.00
CA MET A 102 5.30 -19.76 2.57
C MET A 102 4.11 -20.69 2.27
N THR A 103 3.82 -21.64 3.15
CA THR A 103 2.66 -22.53 3.01
C THR A 103 1.36 -21.75 3.10
N GLU A 104 1.25 -20.85 4.07
CA GLU A 104 0.09 -19.96 4.24
C GLU A 104 -0.07 -19.02 3.03
N ASP A 105 1.01 -18.40 2.57
CA ASP A 105 1.04 -17.49 1.42
C ASP A 105 0.62 -18.18 0.13
N PHE A 106 1.19 -19.35 -0.18
CA PHE A 106 0.80 -20.12 -1.37
C PHE A 106 -0.65 -20.59 -1.30
N THR A 107 -1.14 -20.96 -0.12
CA THR A 107 -2.54 -21.33 0.08
C THR A 107 -3.47 -20.14 -0.16
N ARG A 108 -3.11 -18.95 0.35
CA ARG A 108 -3.86 -17.71 0.22
C ARG A 108 -3.88 -17.22 -1.24
N ALA A 109 -2.73 -17.22 -1.91
CA ALA A 109 -2.62 -16.90 -3.34
C ALA A 109 -3.49 -17.84 -4.20
N GLY A 110 -3.43 -19.16 -3.94
CA GLY A 110 -4.25 -20.13 -4.64
C GLY A 110 -5.75 -19.87 -4.47
N ARG A 111 -6.19 -19.57 -3.24
CA ARG A 111 -7.59 -19.24 -2.94
C ARG A 111 -8.06 -17.98 -3.67
N VAL A 112 -7.27 -16.91 -3.64
CA VAL A 112 -7.59 -15.63 -4.28
C VAL A 112 -7.74 -15.78 -5.80
N LEU A 113 -6.90 -16.61 -6.43
CA LEU A 113 -7.00 -16.90 -7.85
C LEU A 113 -8.27 -17.69 -8.20
N VAL A 114 -8.68 -18.62 -7.34
CA VAL A 114 -9.97 -19.33 -7.51
C VAL A 114 -11.15 -18.36 -7.37
N GLU A 115 -11.12 -17.48 -6.37
CA GLU A 115 -12.16 -16.46 -6.17
C GLU A 115 -12.24 -15.49 -7.37
N LEU A 116 -11.09 -15.06 -7.91
CA LEU A 116 -11.02 -14.26 -9.14
C LEU A 116 -11.60 -15.02 -10.35
N CYS A 117 -11.26 -16.29 -10.51
CA CYS A 117 -11.79 -17.13 -11.58
C CYS A 117 -13.31 -17.20 -11.54
N ASP A 118 -13.88 -17.48 -10.36
CA ASP A 118 -15.33 -17.58 -10.17
C ASP A 118 -16.02 -16.24 -10.43
N ALA A 119 -15.47 -15.14 -9.90
CA ALA A 119 -16.01 -13.80 -10.11
C ALA A 119 -15.98 -13.40 -11.60
N LEU A 120 -14.87 -13.68 -12.30
CA LEU A 120 -14.73 -13.38 -13.71
C LEU A 120 -15.67 -14.24 -14.58
N ALA A 121 -15.81 -15.53 -14.28
CA ALA A 121 -16.75 -16.40 -14.98
C ALA A 121 -18.20 -15.92 -14.81
N GLN A 122 -18.58 -15.51 -13.59
CA GLN A 122 -19.88 -14.93 -13.30
C GLN A 122 -20.10 -13.59 -14.01
N ALA A 123 -19.07 -12.74 -14.07
CA ALA A 123 -19.11 -11.46 -14.78
C ALA A 123 -19.31 -11.69 -16.29
N GLN A 124 -18.52 -12.57 -16.90
CA GLN A 124 -18.65 -12.94 -18.31
C GLN A 124 -20.03 -13.54 -18.64
N ALA A 125 -20.56 -14.41 -17.77
CA ALA A 125 -21.91 -14.95 -17.92
C ALA A 125 -22.98 -13.85 -17.78
N THR A 126 -22.80 -12.90 -16.87
CA THR A 126 -23.71 -11.76 -16.68
C THR A 126 -23.74 -10.86 -17.90
N HIS A 127 -22.58 -10.51 -18.45
CA HIS A 127 -22.46 -9.77 -19.71
C HIS A 127 -23.15 -10.51 -20.84
N ALA A 128 -22.92 -11.82 -20.99
CA ALA A 128 -23.52 -12.61 -22.06
C ALA A 128 -25.07 -12.63 -22.02
N ARG A 129 -25.68 -12.46 -20.83
CA ARG A 129 -27.15 -12.36 -20.69
C ARG A 129 -27.72 -11.07 -21.28
N SER A 130 -26.92 -10.01 -21.48
CA SER A 130 -27.38 -8.74 -22.05
C SER A 130 -27.75 -8.86 -23.53
N ALA A 131 -27.14 -9.81 -24.25
CA ALA A 131 -27.25 -9.94 -25.70
C ALA A 131 -28.69 -10.11 -26.19
N GLY A 132 -29.52 -10.87 -25.45
CA GLY A 132 -30.93 -11.07 -25.80
C GLY A 132 -31.75 -9.79 -25.74
N SER A 133 -31.54 -8.98 -24.71
CA SER A 133 -32.23 -7.69 -24.54
C SER A 133 -31.73 -6.63 -25.51
N LEU A 134 -30.42 -6.56 -25.78
CA LEU A 134 -29.87 -5.68 -26.82
C LEU A 134 -30.42 -6.02 -28.21
N ALA A 135 -30.52 -7.31 -28.54
CA ALA A 135 -31.09 -7.73 -29.81
C ALA A 135 -32.57 -7.34 -29.95
N ARG A 136 -33.37 -7.46 -28.87
CA ARG A 136 -34.77 -7.01 -28.86
C ARG A 136 -34.87 -5.49 -29.02
N ALA A 137 -34.08 -4.73 -28.28
CA ALA A 137 -34.03 -3.27 -28.42
C ALA A 137 -33.65 -2.84 -29.84
N ALA A 138 -32.65 -3.50 -30.45
CA ALA A 138 -32.22 -3.21 -31.82
C ALA A 138 -33.33 -3.46 -32.86
N VAL A 139 -34.13 -4.52 -32.71
CA VAL A 139 -35.28 -4.81 -33.60
C VAL A 139 -36.36 -3.75 -33.44
N LEU A 140 -36.74 -3.41 -32.20
CA LEU A 140 -37.74 -2.37 -31.93
C LEU A 140 -37.32 -1.01 -32.49
N LEU A 141 -36.03 -0.66 -32.38
CA LEU A 141 -35.47 0.60 -32.90
C LEU A 141 -35.38 0.61 -34.42
N ALA A 142 -35.13 -0.53 -35.06
CA ALA A 142 -35.12 -0.63 -36.51
C ALA A 142 -36.51 -0.39 -37.13
N ASP A 143 -37.59 -0.70 -36.39
CA ASP A 143 -38.96 -0.45 -36.84
C ASP A 143 -39.36 1.03 -36.79
N ILE A 144 -38.80 1.81 -35.85
CA ILE A 144 -39.18 3.21 -35.60
C ILE A 144 -38.12 4.22 -36.06
N THR A 145 -37.03 3.76 -36.69
CA THR A 145 -35.97 4.60 -37.27
C THR A 145 -35.71 4.26 -38.74
N THR A 146 -35.30 5.26 -39.50
CA THR A 146 -34.96 5.14 -40.92
C THR A 146 -33.61 4.47 -41.16
N VAL A 147 -33.34 4.14 -42.42
CA VAL A 147 -32.00 3.75 -42.89
C VAL A 147 -31.07 4.98 -42.76
N GLY A 148 -30.37 5.07 -41.64
CA GLY A 148 -29.55 6.22 -41.27
C GLY A 148 -29.70 6.66 -39.80
N GLY A 149 -30.59 6.03 -39.03
CA GLY A 149 -30.73 6.28 -37.59
C GLY A 149 -31.65 7.46 -37.25
N LEU A 150 -32.15 8.20 -38.24
CA LEU A 150 -33.12 9.26 -37.98
C LEU A 150 -34.48 8.65 -37.59
N PRO A 151 -35.26 9.30 -36.70
CA PRO A 151 -36.61 8.83 -36.37
C PRO A 151 -37.47 8.74 -37.63
N ASP A 152 -38.32 7.71 -37.74
CA ASP A 152 -39.27 7.55 -38.86
C ASP A 152 -40.67 8.04 -38.41
N PRO A 153 -41.14 9.22 -38.84
CA PRO A 153 -42.45 9.73 -38.43
C PRO A 153 -43.62 8.89 -38.94
N VAL A 154 -43.41 8.05 -39.97
CA VAL A 154 -44.47 7.23 -40.57
C VAL A 154 -44.72 5.96 -39.75
N HIS A 155 -43.65 5.37 -39.21
CA HIS A 155 -43.71 4.14 -38.41
C HIS A 155 -43.49 4.39 -36.91
N TRP A 156 -43.49 5.65 -36.49
CA TRP A 156 -43.28 6.03 -35.10
C TRP A 156 -44.29 5.38 -34.17
N ASP A 157 -43.78 4.82 -33.07
CA ASP A 157 -44.55 4.16 -32.04
C ASP A 157 -43.90 4.43 -30.68
N ASP A 158 -44.61 5.18 -29.83
CA ASP A 158 -44.13 5.56 -28.49
C ASP A 158 -43.96 4.34 -27.58
N ASP A 159 -44.80 3.30 -27.73
CA ASP A 159 -44.73 2.08 -26.92
C ASP A 159 -43.48 1.29 -27.29
N LYS A 160 -43.16 1.17 -28.59
CA LYS A 160 -41.91 0.55 -29.05
C LYS A 160 -40.67 1.29 -28.57
N MET A 161 -40.69 2.62 -28.56
CA MET A 161 -39.58 3.41 -28.01
C MET A 161 -39.40 3.13 -26.51
N HIS A 162 -40.50 3.09 -25.76
CA HIS A 162 -40.46 2.81 -24.32
C HIS A 162 -39.93 1.40 -24.02
N GLU A 163 -40.41 0.39 -24.76
CA GLU A 163 -39.97 -1.00 -24.64
C GLU A 163 -38.49 -1.15 -25.03
N ALA A 164 -38.07 -0.54 -26.14
CA ALA A 164 -36.67 -0.55 -26.57
C ALA A 164 -35.75 0.06 -25.51
N LYS A 165 -36.15 1.18 -24.91
CA LYS A 165 -35.40 1.82 -23.83
C LYS A 165 -35.34 0.93 -22.58
N ALA A 166 -36.44 0.28 -22.21
CA ALA A 166 -36.47 -0.63 -21.05
C ALA A 166 -35.54 -1.84 -21.26
N GLU A 167 -35.56 -2.45 -22.44
CA GLU A 167 -34.67 -3.55 -22.81
C GLU A 167 -33.19 -3.12 -22.86
N ALA A 168 -32.90 -1.97 -23.46
CA ALA A 168 -31.55 -1.39 -23.49
C ALA A 168 -31.05 -1.06 -22.07
N GLY A 169 -31.90 -0.48 -21.23
CA GLY A 169 -31.61 -0.15 -19.83
C GLY A 169 -31.32 -1.38 -18.97
N TYR A 170 -32.12 -2.44 -19.14
CA TYR A 170 -31.86 -3.72 -18.47
C TYR A 170 -30.52 -4.33 -18.93
N ALA A 171 -30.27 -4.33 -20.24
CA ALA A 171 -29.06 -4.91 -20.81
C ALA A 171 -27.79 -4.17 -20.37
N ILE A 172 -27.81 -2.83 -20.41
CA ILE A 172 -26.64 -2.03 -19.99
C ILE A 172 -26.40 -2.13 -18.49
N GLY A 173 -27.46 -2.29 -17.68
CA GLY A 173 -27.34 -2.62 -16.26
C GLY A 173 -26.57 -3.93 -16.02
N LEU A 174 -26.91 -5.00 -16.76
CA LEU A 174 -26.17 -6.26 -16.68
C LEU A 174 -24.69 -6.12 -17.11
N MET A 175 -24.43 -5.32 -18.15
CA MET A 175 -23.05 -5.06 -18.60
C MET A 175 -22.27 -4.28 -17.54
N LEU A 176 -22.91 -3.33 -16.85
CA LEU A 176 -22.29 -2.54 -15.79
C LEU A 176 -21.96 -3.41 -14.57
N ASP A 177 -22.93 -4.22 -14.12
CA ASP A 177 -22.74 -5.18 -13.03
C ASP A 177 -21.60 -6.16 -13.34
N ALA A 178 -21.49 -6.60 -14.60
CA ALA A 178 -20.41 -7.46 -15.05
C ALA A 178 -19.05 -6.76 -15.02
N ALA A 179 -18.97 -5.52 -15.52
CA ALA A 179 -17.74 -4.73 -15.52
C ALA A 179 -17.25 -4.45 -14.09
N VAL A 180 -18.14 -3.96 -13.21
CA VAL A 180 -17.85 -3.68 -11.79
C VAL A 180 -17.35 -4.94 -11.08
N ARG A 181 -18.07 -6.06 -11.21
CA ARG A 181 -17.67 -7.33 -10.57
C ARG A 181 -16.28 -7.80 -11.00
N ALA A 182 -15.97 -7.71 -12.29
CA ALA A 182 -14.68 -8.14 -12.81
C ALA A 182 -13.54 -7.24 -12.35
N GLU A 183 -13.75 -5.93 -12.38
CA GLU A 183 -12.78 -4.93 -11.93
C GLU A 183 -12.48 -5.08 -10.43
N GLU A 184 -13.50 -5.12 -9.58
CA GLU A 184 -13.34 -5.31 -8.14
C GLU A 184 -12.64 -6.63 -7.78
N ALA A 185 -13.00 -7.73 -8.46
CA ALA A 185 -12.33 -9.02 -8.25
C ALA A 185 -10.86 -8.96 -8.70
N GLY A 186 -10.58 -8.29 -9.82
CA GLY A 186 -9.23 -8.06 -10.32
C GLY A 186 -8.39 -7.24 -9.36
N HIS A 187 -8.94 -6.14 -8.83
CA HIS A 187 -8.26 -5.29 -7.85
C HIS A 187 -7.94 -6.05 -6.57
N ARG A 188 -8.92 -6.71 -5.94
CA ARG A 188 -8.68 -7.53 -4.74
C ARG A 188 -7.62 -8.60 -4.96
N ALA A 189 -7.65 -9.27 -6.11
CA ALA A 189 -6.65 -10.27 -6.43
C ALA A 189 -5.26 -9.67 -6.63
N ALA A 190 -5.15 -8.53 -7.31
CA ALA A 190 -3.88 -7.84 -7.51
C ALA A 190 -3.32 -7.33 -6.18
N ALA A 191 -4.13 -6.68 -5.35
CA ALA A 191 -3.78 -6.17 -4.02
C ALA A 191 -3.18 -7.30 -3.15
N GLU A 192 -3.91 -8.40 -3.03
CA GLU A 192 -3.51 -9.51 -2.17
C GLU A 192 -2.27 -10.25 -2.71
N LEU A 193 -2.16 -10.45 -4.03
CA LEU A 193 -0.96 -11.06 -4.63
C LEU A 193 0.26 -10.15 -4.51
N ASN A 194 0.09 -8.83 -4.64
CA ASN A 194 1.17 -7.86 -4.41
C ASN A 194 1.62 -7.87 -2.96
N ARG A 195 0.69 -7.91 -2.01
CA ARG A 195 0.97 -8.04 -0.57
C ARG A 195 1.79 -9.29 -0.29
N LEU A 196 1.32 -10.47 -0.73
CA LEU A 196 2.05 -11.73 -0.57
C LEU A 196 3.45 -11.69 -1.23
N ALA A 197 3.58 -11.05 -2.40
CA ALA A 197 4.85 -10.90 -3.08
C ALA A 197 5.81 -9.90 -2.39
N ALA A 198 5.28 -8.89 -1.71
CA ALA A 198 6.07 -7.98 -0.86
C ALA A 198 6.61 -8.74 0.36
N GLN A 199 5.85 -9.70 0.88
CA GLN A 199 6.18 -10.44 2.08
C GLN A 199 7.33 -11.44 1.94
N ALA A 200 7.71 -11.82 0.72
CA ALA A 200 8.83 -12.71 0.40
C ALA A 200 10.21 -12.04 0.56
N GLU A 201 10.46 -11.34 1.67
CA GLU A 201 11.65 -10.51 1.92
C GLU A 201 12.97 -11.30 1.92
N ALA A 202 12.97 -12.53 2.42
CA ALA A 202 14.18 -13.37 2.45
C ALA A 202 14.75 -13.57 1.03
N ALA A 203 13.88 -13.69 0.03
CA ALA A 203 14.29 -13.77 -1.37
C ALA A 203 14.81 -12.43 -1.91
N ARG A 204 14.34 -11.30 -1.35
CA ARG A 204 14.74 -9.95 -1.75
C ARG A 204 16.04 -9.47 -1.11
N LEU A 205 16.46 -10.06 0.01
CA LEU A 205 17.81 -9.92 0.59
C LEU A 205 18.87 -10.66 -0.26
N ALA A 206 18.82 -10.50 -1.58
CA ALA A 206 19.79 -11.03 -2.51
C ALA A 206 21.03 -10.13 -2.52
N GLY A 207 22.19 -10.70 -2.17
CA GLY A 207 23.48 -10.00 -2.21
C GLY A 207 24.61 -10.88 -1.66
N GLY A 208 25.84 -10.59 -2.09
CA GLY A 208 27.05 -11.27 -1.64
C GLY A 208 27.43 -10.86 -0.21
N GLY A 209 27.35 -11.79 0.74
CA GLY A 209 27.81 -11.58 2.12
C GLY A 209 26.88 -12.11 3.21
N LEU A 210 25.61 -12.30 2.91
CA LEU A 210 24.64 -12.97 3.80
C LEU A 210 24.44 -14.42 3.37
N SER A 211 24.50 -15.35 4.33
CA SER A 211 24.12 -16.74 4.08
C SER A 211 22.61 -16.89 3.87
N ALA A 212 22.16 -18.02 3.33
CA ALA A 212 20.74 -18.31 3.20
C ALA A 212 20.04 -18.26 4.58
N THR A 213 20.71 -18.77 5.62
CA THR A 213 20.24 -18.72 7.00
C THR A 213 20.09 -17.28 7.50
N ASP A 214 21.06 -16.41 7.26
CA ASP A 214 20.99 -15.02 7.70
C ASP A 214 19.77 -14.32 7.10
N ARG A 215 19.49 -14.54 5.81
CA ARG A 215 18.33 -13.95 5.12
C ARG A 215 17.01 -14.39 5.74
N LEU A 216 16.89 -15.67 6.11
CA LEU A 216 15.68 -16.21 6.75
C LEU A 216 15.47 -15.59 8.14
N VAL A 217 16.52 -15.55 8.95
CA VAL A 217 16.47 -14.97 10.30
C VAL A 217 16.14 -13.48 10.25
N LEU A 218 16.72 -12.75 9.30
CA LEU A 218 16.49 -11.32 9.10
C LEU A 218 15.10 -11.00 8.57
N ALA A 219 14.57 -11.78 7.63
CA ALA A 219 13.20 -11.63 7.13
C ALA A 219 12.14 -12.00 8.17
N GLY A 220 12.51 -12.79 9.20
CA GLY A 220 11.70 -13.05 10.37
C GLY A 220 11.88 -12.01 11.50
N ALA A 221 12.74 -11.02 11.33
CA ALA A 221 13.03 -10.03 12.37
C ALA A 221 11.91 -8.97 12.45
N GLY A 222 11.09 -9.09 13.49
CA GLY A 222 9.84 -8.35 13.65
C GLY A 222 8.81 -9.29 14.27
N GLY A 223 7.79 -8.75 14.94
CA GLY A 223 6.77 -9.59 15.59
C GLY A 223 5.99 -10.48 14.62
N PHE A 224 5.16 -11.38 15.16
CA PHE A 224 4.33 -12.35 14.43
C PHE A 224 3.22 -11.77 13.53
N ALA A 225 3.27 -10.48 13.17
CA ALA A 225 2.27 -9.83 12.32
C ALA A 225 2.95 -9.09 11.17
N ASP A 226 2.40 -9.26 9.96
CA ASP A 226 2.90 -8.78 8.68
C ASP A 226 3.25 -7.28 8.64
N LEU A 227 2.61 -6.48 9.49
CA LEU A 227 2.76 -5.03 9.51
C LEU A 227 3.83 -4.53 10.50
N ASN A 228 4.36 -5.36 11.40
CA ASN A 228 5.39 -4.97 12.39
C ASN A 228 6.80 -5.41 12.00
N ARG A 229 7.05 -5.54 10.69
CA ARG A 229 8.36 -5.93 10.14
C ARG A 229 9.33 -4.76 10.22
N ILE A 230 10.58 -5.06 10.59
CA ILE A 230 11.62 -4.03 10.67
C ILE A 230 12.09 -3.67 9.26
N LEU A 231 12.40 -4.68 8.46
CA LEU A 231 12.78 -4.52 7.06
C LEU A 231 11.53 -4.64 6.20
N SER A 232 11.27 -3.63 5.37
CA SER A 232 10.28 -3.76 4.30
C SER A 232 10.88 -4.48 3.08
N ALA A 233 10.04 -4.83 2.10
CA ALA A 233 10.48 -5.38 0.81
C ALA A 233 11.48 -4.44 0.11
N THR A 234 11.25 -3.13 0.19
CA THR A 234 12.16 -2.10 -0.35
C THR A 234 13.47 -2.05 0.42
N ASP A 235 13.43 -2.11 1.76
CA ASP A 235 14.64 -2.12 2.60
C ASP A 235 15.50 -3.34 2.28
N ALA A 236 14.89 -4.52 2.22
CA ALA A 236 15.57 -5.78 1.88
C ALA A 236 16.28 -5.71 0.52
N THR A 237 15.56 -5.23 -0.50
CA THR A 237 16.10 -5.08 -1.86
C THR A 237 17.28 -4.11 -1.88
N ARG A 238 17.13 -2.96 -1.21
CA ARG A 238 18.16 -1.91 -1.18
C ARG A 238 19.36 -2.33 -0.36
N ALA A 239 19.17 -2.95 0.80
CA ALA A 239 20.25 -3.51 1.60
C ALA A 239 21.10 -4.48 0.76
N GLY A 240 20.48 -5.39 0.01
CA GLY A 240 21.16 -6.27 -0.94
C GLY A 240 22.00 -5.51 -1.99
N GLN A 241 21.40 -4.50 -2.63
CA GLN A 241 22.11 -3.66 -3.61
C GLN A 241 23.29 -2.88 -3.01
N PHE A 242 23.15 -2.36 -1.80
CA PHE A 242 24.24 -1.67 -1.11
C PHE A 242 25.35 -2.66 -0.71
N LEU A 243 24.98 -3.83 -0.15
CA LEU A 243 25.92 -4.90 0.20
C LEU A 243 26.80 -5.31 -0.98
N ASP A 244 26.21 -5.46 -2.17
CA ASP A 244 26.93 -5.82 -3.39
C ASP A 244 27.95 -4.78 -3.84
N ARG A 245 27.68 -3.49 -3.54
CA ARG A 245 28.55 -2.36 -3.89
C ARG A 245 29.63 -2.06 -2.85
N LEU A 246 29.53 -2.61 -1.64
CA LEU A 246 30.52 -2.36 -0.59
C LEU A 246 31.93 -2.83 -1.01
N ALA A 247 32.93 -2.03 -0.65
CA ALA A 247 34.32 -2.44 -0.73
C ALA A 247 34.57 -3.66 0.20
N PRO A 248 35.54 -4.54 -0.10
CA PRO A 248 35.79 -5.74 0.72
C PRO A 248 36.02 -5.45 2.21
N ALA A 249 36.71 -4.36 2.54
CA ALA A 249 36.95 -3.95 3.92
C ALA A 249 35.65 -3.54 4.64
N ASP A 250 34.82 -2.70 4.01
CA ASP A 250 33.53 -2.28 4.57
C ASP A 250 32.55 -3.44 4.67
N ARG A 251 32.56 -4.36 3.70
CA ARG A 251 31.80 -5.61 3.76
C ARG A 251 32.22 -6.47 4.95
N GLN A 252 33.52 -6.63 5.18
CA GLN A 252 34.02 -7.38 6.34
C GLN A 252 33.60 -6.72 7.66
N ARG A 253 33.68 -5.38 7.74
CA ARG A 253 33.28 -4.62 8.92
C ARG A 253 31.78 -4.77 9.19
N LEU A 254 30.94 -4.60 8.18
CA LEU A 254 29.50 -4.77 8.33
C LEU A 254 29.15 -6.22 8.73
N ASN A 255 29.78 -7.22 8.11
CA ASN A 255 29.58 -8.63 8.51
C ASN A 255 29.97 -8.87 9.98
N ALA A 256 31.01 -8.19 10.48
CA ALA A 256 31.40 -8.28 11.88
C ALA A 256 30.37 -7.63 12.82
N LEU A 257 29.78 -6.49 12.44
CA LEU A 257 28.67 -5.86 13.19
C LEU A 257 27.46 -6.80 13.25
N LEU A 258 27.02 -7.33 12.09
CA LEU A 258 25.89 -8.25 12.02
C LEU A 258 26.14 -9.54 12.82
N ALA A 259 27.36 -10.07 12.79
CA ALA A 259 27.71 -11.26 13.58
C ALA A 259 27.84 -10.97 15.08
N GLY A 260 28.12 -9.72 15.46
CA GLY A 260 28.27 -9.25 16.84
C GLY A 260 26.97 -8.83 17.51
N ALA A 261 25.93 -8.50 16.73
CA ALA A 261 24.61 -8.13 17.22
C ALA A 261 24.00 -9.20 18.15
N LYS A 262 23.27 -8.74 19.17
CA LYS A 262 22.66 -9.53 20.24
C LYS A 262 21.30 -10.13 19.89
N SER A 263 20.69 -9.71 18.78
CA SER A 263 19.38 -10.20 18.34
C SER A 263 19.21 -10.13 16.82
N ALA A 264 18.14 -10.75 16.30
CA ALA A 264 17.74 -10.60 14.91
C ALA A 264 17.27 -9.17 14.61
N GLU A 265 16.62 -8.53 15.57
CA GLU A 265 16.05 -7.20 15.44
C GLU A 265 17.12 -6.12 15.36
N GLU A 266 18.18 -6.22 16.17
CA GLU A 266 19.35 -5.35 16.05
C GLU A 266 19.98 -5.49 14.65
N ARG A 267 20.24 -6.72 14.19
CA ARG A 267 20.77 -6.97 12.83
C ARG A 267 19.89 -6.35 11.75
N ALA A 268 18.58 -6.48 11.88
CA ALA A 268 17.63 -5.92 10.92
C ALA A 268 17.64 -4.37 10.93
N TYR A 269 17.74 -3.73 12.09
CA TYR A 269 17.89 -2.26 12.14
C TYR A 269 19.22 -1.78 11.54
N LEU A 270 20.32 -2.53 11.71
CA LEU A 270 21.60 -2.22 11.05
C LEU A 270 21.48 -2.31 9.52
N LEU A 271 20.80 -3.34 9.01
CA LEU A 271 20.53 -3.46 7.57
C LEU A 271 19.56 -2.40 7.06
N LYS A 272 18.57 -2.00 7.86
CA LYS A 272 17.66 -0.92 7.53
C LYS A 272 18.40 0.42 7.45
N ALA A 273 19.34 0.68 8.34
CA ALA A 273 20.22 1.85 8.25
C ALA A 273 21.05 1.84 6.96
N LEU A 274 21.61 0.70 6.57
CA LEU A 274 22.29 0.55 5.28
C LEU A 274 21.35 0.80 4.10
N ALA A 275 20.13 0.24 4.13
CA ALA A 275 19.11 0.42 3.09
C ALA A 275 18.66 1.89 2.94
N ALA A 276 18.61 2.64 4.05
CA ALA A 276 18.36 4.07 4.09
C ALA A 276 19.52 4.91 3.51
N GLY A 277 20.63 4.26 3.12
CA GLY A 277 21.75 4.88 2.42
C GLY A 277 22.90 5.32 3.33
N HIS A 278 22.92 4.90 4.60
CA HIS A 278 24.04 5.19 5.49
C HIS A 278 25.29 4.39 5.12
N SER A 279 26.45 5.02 5.29
CA SER A 279 27.75 4.37 5.17
C SER A 279 27.99 3.34 6.28
N VAL A 280 28.92 2.41 6.08
CA VAL A 280 29.28 1.42 7.12
C VAL A 280 29.83 2.08 8.39
N ASP A 281 30.48 3.25 8.28
CA ASP A 281 30.92 4.03 9.44
C ASP A 281 29.74 4.56 10.26
N GLU A 282 28.72 5.10 9.59
CA GLU A 282 27.50 5.57 10.25
C GLU A 282 26.71 4.42 10.86
N VAL A 283 26.61 3.28 10.17
CA VAL A 283 25.98 2.06 10.70
C VAL A 283 26.74 1.55 11.93
N ALA A 284 28.08 1.57 11.93
CA ALA A 284 28.87 1.19 13.10
C ALA A 284 28.70 2.15 14.28
N ALA A 285 28.62 3.45 14.01
CA ALA A 285 28.37 4.45 15.05
C ALA A 285 26.96 4.30 15.66
N PHE A 286 25.97 3.96 14.82
CA PHE A 286 24.62 3.65 15.26
C PHE A 286 24.56 2.36 16.08
N ASP A 287 25.21 1.29 15.60
CA ASP A 287 25.36 0.02 16.33
C ASP A 287 25.88 0.25 17.75
N ALA A 288 26.98 0.99 17.89
CA ALA A 288 27.57 1.31 19.19
C ALA A 288 26.61 1.99 20.18
N GLN A 289 25.59 2.69 19.69
CA GLN A 289 24.58 3.37 20.53
C GLN A 289 23.41 2.46 20.91
N ILE A 290 23.08 1.46 20.09
CA ILE A 290 21.95 0.54 20.35
C ILE A 290 22.38 -0.80 20.93
N HIS A 291 23.66 -1.17 20.78
CA HIS A 291 24.17 -2.52 21.04
C HIS A 291 23.93 -3.00 22.48
N GLU A 292 24.04 -2.13 23.48
CA GLU A 292 23.73 -2.49 24.87
C GLU A 292 22.28 -2.96 25.05
N HIS A 293 21.38 -2.44 24.23
CA HIS A 293 19.94 -2.73 24.22
C HIS A 293 19.49 -3.65 23.09
N GLY A 294 20.43 -4.20 22.30
CA GLY A 294 20.12 -5.03 21.13
C GLY A 294 19.21 -6.22 21.42
N ALA A 295 19.27 -6.80 22.63
CA ALA A 295 18.39 -7.89 23.06
C ALA A 295 17.01 -7.43 23.61
N ASN A 296 16.78 -6.12 23.72
CA ASN A 296 15.55 -5.54 24.27
C ASN A 296 14.67 -4.95 23.17
N ARG A 297 13.78 -5.80 22.62
CA ARG A 297 12.84 -5.41 21.57
C ARG A 297 12.03 -4.16 21.91
N ALA A 298 11.46 -4.10 23.13
CA ALA A 298 10.65 -2.98 23.55
C ALA A 298 11.45 -1.66 23.59
N TRP A 299 12.73 -1.72 23.94
CA TRP A 299 13.61 -0.55 23.92
C TRP A 299 13.89 -0.08 22.50
N LEU A 300 14.19 -1.01 21.58
CA LEU A 300 14.44 -0.71 20.17
C LEU A 300 13.19 -0.10 19.51
N ASP A 301 12.03 -0.72 19.69
CA ASP A 301 10.77 -0.25 19.09
C ASP A 301 10.40 1.15 19.55
N ALA A 302 10.56 1.45 20.85
CA ALA A 302 10.24 2.77 21.40
C ALA A 302 11.10 3.91 20.84
N ARG A 303 12.25 3.62 20.22
CA ARG A 303 13.23 4.62 19.77
C ARG A 303 13.44 4.65 18.26
N LEU A 304 13.19 3.53 17.59
CA LEU A 304 13.49 3.32 16.18
C LEU A 304 12.24 3.21 15.29
N SER A 305 11.06 2.98 15.88
CA SER A 305 9.80 2.83 15.15
C SER A 305 8.77 3.86 15.63
N PRO A 306 8.50 4.93 14.86
CA PRO A 306 7.59 5.99 15.27
C PRO A 306 6.11 5.56 15.22
N THR A 307 5.78 4.61 14.34
CA THR A 307 4.43 4.09 14.17
C THR A 307 4.37 2.67 14.72
N ARG A 308 3.20 2.32 15.27
CA ARG A 308 2.85 0.94 15.60
C ARG A 308 1.88 0.45 14.54
N HIS A 309 2.01 -0.82 14.15
CA HIS A 309 1.01 -1.45 13.31
C HIS A 309 0.20 -2.42 14.16
N ASP A 310 -1.11 -2.23 14.17
CA ASP A 310 -2.02 -3.10 14.92
C ASP A 310 -2.05 -4.48 14.23
N PRO A 311 -1.71 -5.58 14.91
CA PRO A 311 -1.84 -6.93 14.36
C PRO A 311 -3.30 -7.33 14.08
N GLN A 312 -4.29 -6.58 14.57
CA GLN A 312 -5.69 -6.74 14.25
C GLN A 312 -6.31 -5.40 13.86
N PRO A 313 -6.22 -4.98 12.58
CA PRO A 313 -6.70 -3.68 12.13
C PRO A 313 -8.19 -3.47 12.45
N ARG A 314 -8.44 -2.66 13.48
CA ARG A 314 -9.76 -2.19 13.87
C ARG A 314 -9.93 -0.76 13.40
N THR A 315 -11.09 -0.45 12.83
CA THR A 315 -11.48 0.93 12.57
C THR A 315 -11.51 1.69 13.89
N GLY A 316 -10.71 2.74 14.01
CA GLY A 316 -10.49 3.45 15.27
C GLY A 316 -9.18 4.22 15.26
N ILE A 317 -9.06 5.17 16.18
CA ILE A 317 -7.92 6.08 16.28
C ILE A 317 -6.93 5.55 17.31
N ASP A 318 -5.67 5.37 16.89
CA ASP A 318 -4.55 4.98 17.74
C ASP A 318 -3.55 6.15 17.87
N HIS A 319 -3.55 6.79 19.04
CA HIS A 319 -2.68 7.94 19.30
C HIS A 319 -1.21 7.51 19.44
N LEU A 320 -0.34 8.14 18.65
CA LEU A 320 1.09 7.87 18.59
C LEU A 320 1.84 8.59 19.72
N GLU A 321 1.73 8.04 20.92
CA GLU A 321 2.57 8.44 22.05
C GLU A 321 3.95 7.80 21.97
N VAL A 322 5.00 8.55 22.33
CA VAL A 322 6.35 8.00 22.41
C VAL A 322 6.48 7.19 23.70
N PRO A 323 6.74 5.87 23.64
CA PRO A 323 6.68 5.01 24.82
C PRO A 323 7.75 5.38 25.84
N GLY A 324 7.35 5.72 27.06
CA GLY A 324 8.25 6.14 28.14
C GLY A 324 8.52 7.64 28.21
N PHE A 325 7.99 8.44 27.28
CA PHE A 325 8.10 9.90 27.27
C PHE A 325 6.71 10.51 27.49
N LEU A 326 6.25 10.50 28.74
CA LEU A 326 4.92 11.01 29.10
C LEU A 326 4.70 12.43 28.52
N GLY A 327 3.71 12.55 27.62
CA GLY A 327 3.32 13.82 26.98
C GLY A 327 4.04 14.16 25.66
N ALA A 328 4.94 13.31 25.16
CA ALA A 328 5.52 13.43 23.82
C ALA A 328 4.75 12.60 22.80
N ALA A 329 4.36 13.22 21.69
CA ALA A 329 3.66 12.58 20.59
C ALA A 329 4.26 13.01 19.25
N TRP A 330 4.11 12.16 18.24
CA TRP A 330 4.46 12.48 16.85
C TRP A 330 3.42 13.43 16.24
N VAL A 331 3.35 14.67 16.75
CA VAL A 331 2.33 15.66 16.38
C VAL A 331 2.95 16.87 15.67
N GLN A 332 2.21 17.48 14.76
CA GLN A 332 2.60 18.68 14.05
C GLN A 332 2.59 19.92 14.95
N ASP A 333 3.43 20.89 14.59
CA ASP A 333 3.45 22.23 15.16
C ASP A 333 2.98 23.25 14.10
N GLY A 334 1.90 24.00 14.39
CA GLY A 334 1.34 24.98 13.45
C GLY A 334 0.83 24.35 12.14
N SER A 335 0.99 25.06 11.02
CA SER A 335 0.46 24.67 9.69
C SER A 335 1.41 23.76 8.89
N THR A 336 2.13 22.87 9.58
CA THR A 336 3.21 22.05 9.03
C THR A 336 2.77 20.64 8.61
N CYS A 337 1.48 20.38 8.35
CA CYS A 337 0.94 19.03 8.10
C CYS A 337 1.72 18.21 7.06
N VAL A 338 2.16 18.83 5.96
CA VAL A 338 3.02 18.20 4.93
C VAL A 338 4.40 17.82 5.48
N ALA A 339 5.05 18.74 6.19
CA ALA A 339 6.36 18.53 6.78
C ALA A 339 6.32 17.49 7.91
N ALA A 340 5.35 17.59 8.82
CA ALA A 340 5.13 16.65 9.92
C ALA A 340 4.82 15.23 9.41
N SER A 341 3.96 15.09 8.39
CA SER A 341 3.70 13.81 7.73
C SER A 341 4.99 13.20 7.17
N THR A 342 5.79 14.02 6.49
CA THR A 342 7.01 13.55 5.82
C THR A 342 8.13 13.24 6.80
N VAL A 343 8.33 14.04 7.86
CA VAL A 343 9.34 13.80 8.90
C VAL A 343 9.06 12.49 9.63
N THR A 344 7.80 12.23 10.00
CA THR A 344 7.42 10.95 10.62
C THR A 344 7.61 9.78 9.66
N ALA A 345 7.20 9.92 8.40
CA ALA A 345 7.42 8.88 7.38
C ALA A 345 8.91 8.61 7.12
N ARG A 346 9.76 9.65 7.16
CA ARG A 346 11.21 9.48 7.08
C ARG A 346 11.73 8.69 8.27
N ALA A 347 11.25 8.96 9.48
CA ALA A 347 11.61 8.19 10.66
C ALA A 347 11.16 6.71 10.59
N VAL A 348 10.08 6.37 9.85
CA VAL A 348 9.70 4.98 9.61
C VAL A 348 10.73 4.25 8.74
N VAL A 349 11.27 4.90 7.72
CA VAL A 349 12.18 4.28 6.73
C VAL A 349 13.67 4.43 7.08
N ASP A 350 14.03 5.36 7.96
CA ASP A 350 15.40 5.66 8.38
C ASP A 350 15.54 5.54 9.92
N PRO A 351 16.03 4.40 10.44
CA PRO A 351 16.11 4.16 11.88
C PRO A 351 17.17 5.04 12.56
N VAL A 352 18.18 5.50 11.83
CA VAL A 352 19.19 6.42 12.37
C VAL A 352 18.54 7.78 12.61
N TYR A 353 17.73 8.26 11.66
CA TYR A 353 16.97 9.50 11.81
C TYR A 353 15.96 9.42 12.95
N ALA A 354 15.20 8.32 13.05
CA ALA A 354 14.29 8.08 14.18
C ALA A 354 15.02 8.12 15.52
N PHE A 355 16.18 7.46 15.61
CA PHE A 355 17.00 7.43 16.81
C PHE A 355 17.50 8.82 17.23
N GLN A 356 17.93 9.64 16.26
CA GLN A 356 18.38 11.00 16.53
C GLN A 356 17.23 11.89 17.01
N LEU A 357 16.03 11.75 16.46
CA LEU A 357 14.85 12.46 16.95
C LEU A 357 14.52 12.06 18.39
N THR A 358 14.49 10.77 18.70
CA THR A 358 14.06 10.27 20.02
C THR A 358 15.10 10.49 21.11
N THR A 359 16.38 10.32 20.81
CA THR A 359 17.45 10.33 21.84
C THR A 359 18.45 11.48 21.70
N GLY A 360 18.46 12.21 20.59
CA GLY A 360 19.52 13.18 20.28
C GLY A 360 20.91 12.55 20.14
N GLY A 361 20.98 11.24 19.83
CA GLY A 361 22.22 10.48 19.73
C GLY A 361 22.88 10.18 21.08
N ARG A 362 22.16 10.39 22.18
CA ARG A 362 22.66 10.21 23.56
C ARG A 362 21.62 9.45 24.39
N PRO A 363 21.41 8.14 24.12
CA PRO A 363 20.48 7.33 24.90
C PRO A 363 20.88 7.32 26.38
N GLY A 364 19.91 7.38 27.28
CA GLY A 364 20.07 7.41 28.72
C GLY A 364 20.43 8.77 29.32
N ASP A 365 20.74 9.79 28.51
CA ASP A 365 20.95 11.17 28.99
C ASP A 365 19.59 11.89 29.17
N PRO A 366 19.14 12.21 30.40
CA PRO A 366 17.85 12.85 30.61
C PRO A 366 17.70 14.22 29.95
N GLY A 367 18.82 14.92 29.67
CA GLY A 367 18.80 16.19 28.94
C GLY A 367 18.55 16.02 27.44
N SER A 368 18.81 14.83 26.89
CA SER A 368 18.65 14.51 25.47
C SER A 368 17.44 13.63 25.20
N GLU A 369 17.18 12.68 26.08
CA GLU A 369 16.12 11.68 26.00
C GLU A 369 15.00 12.05 26.99
N SER A 370 14.26 13.11 26.67
CA SER A 370 13.09 13.57 27.43
C SER A 370 11.99 14.08 26.50
N ALA A 371 10.75 14.14 27.02
CA ALA A 371 9.60 14.58 26.22
C ALA A 371 9.81 15.99 25.63
N ALA A 372 10.38 16.91 26.41
CA ALA A 372 10.68 18.26 25.95
C ALA A 372 11.74 18.28 24.83
N ALA A 373 12.84 17.53 25.00
CA ALA A 373 13.92 17.49 24.04
C ALA A 373 13.50 16.81 22.71
N PHE A 374 12.69 15.75 22.78
CA PHE A 374 12.08 15.14 21.60
C PHE A 374 11.16 16.13 20.88
N THR A 375 10.22 16.77 21.59
CA THR A 375 9.27 17.73 20.99
C THR A 375 9.99 18.90 20.35
N GLU A 376 11.07 19.40 20.96
CA GLU A 376 11.89 20.47 20.39
C GLU A 376 12.57 20.04 19.08
N ARG A 377 13.19 18.84 19.05
CA ARG A 377 13.83 18.31 17.84
C ARG A 377 12.81 18.03 16.73
N LEU A 378 11.68 17.43 17.07
CA LEU A 378 10.60 17.16 16.13
C LEU A 378 10.08 18.47 15.52
N ARG A 379 9.80 19.49 16.35
CA ARG A 379 9.42 20.83 15.89
C ARG A 379 10.49 21.42 14.97
N ALA A 380 11.75 21.40 15.38
CA ALA A 380 12.85 21.96 14.59
C ALA A 380 12.96 21.30 13.20
N GLU A 381 12.82 19.97 13.12
CA GLU A 381 12.83 19.25 11.85
C GLU A 381 11.60 19.56 10.98
N GLN A 382 10.41 19.68 11.58
CA GLN A 382 9.20 20.09 10.85
C GLN A 382 9.36 21.49 10.23
N HIS A 383 9.84 22.47 11.01
CA HIS A 383 10.08 23.82 10.50
C HIS A 383 11.22 23.86 9.47
N ARG A 384 12.30 23.08 9.65
CA ARG A 384 13.37 22.95 8.63
C ARG A 384 12.80 22.51 7.28
N VAL A 385 11.95 21.49 7.27
CA VAL A 385 11.34 20.97 6.04
C VAL A 385 10.30 21.95 5.48
N TYR A 386 9.47 22.54 6.34
CA TYR A 386 8.44 23.49 5.96
C TYR A 386 9.04 24.76 5.35
N ASP A 387 9.88 25.49 6.10
CA ASP A 387 10.49 26.74 5.66
C ASP A 387 11.42 26.53 4.47
N GLY A 388 12.19 25.43 4.46
CA GLY A 388 13.09 25.08 3.37
C GLY A 388 12.38 24.66 2.07
N SER A 389 11.05 24.55 2.08
CA SER A 389 10.25 24.17 0.92
C SER A 389 9.26 25.25 0.48
N ARG A 390 9.25 26.39 1.18
CA ARG A 390 8.44 27.56 0.84
C ARG A 390 9.23 28.52 -0.02
N GLU A 391 8.50 29.16 -0.91
CA GLU A 391 9.00 30.27 -1.70
C GLU A 391 8.88 31.57 -0.91
N TRP A 392 9.84 32.48 -1.07
CA TRP A 392 9.91 33.75 -0.31
C TRP A 392 8.63 34.59 -0.37
N TYR A 393 7.85 34.51 -1.45
CA TYR A 393 6.62 35.27 -1.61
C TYR A 393 5.45 34.71 -0.79
N GLN A 394 5.52 33.44 -0.36
CA GLN A 394 4.49 32.81 0.46
C GLN A 394 4.45 33.36 1.90
N ASP A 395 5.48 34.12 2.30
CA ASP A 395 5.55 34.75 3.62
C ASP A 395 5.14 36.24 3.58
N LEU A 396 4.70 36.73 2.42
CA LEU A 396 4.23 38.11 2.28
C LEU A 396 2.82 38.30 2.87
N PRO A 397 2.56 39.32 3.72
CA PRO A 397 1.28 39.47 4.45
C PRO A 397 0.00 39.59 3.61
N LEU A 398 0.10 39.90 2.32
CA LEU A 398 -1.04 40.16 1.43
C LEU A 398 -1.23 39.12 0.31
N ILE A 399 -0.26 38.23 0.11
CA ILE A 399 -0.20 37.29 -1.02
C ILE A 399 0.12 35.87 -0.55
N GLY A 400 0.78 35.76 0.60
CA GLY A 400 1.19 34.50 1.18
C GLY A 400 0.03 33.63 1.66
N GLN A 401 0.18 32.32 1.47
CA GLN A 401 -0.68 31.31 2.07
C GLN A 401 0.16 30.36 2.92
N GLU A 402 -0.40 29.94 4.05
CA GLU A 402 0.18 28.89 4.88
C GLU A 402 0.07 27.52 4.20
N GLY A 403 0.87 26.56 4.63
CA GLY A 403 0.92 25.23 4.05
C GLY A 403 1.88 25.12 2.87
N LEU A 404 1.88 23.95 2.24
CA LEU A 404 2.66 23.63 1.05
C LEU A 404 1.72 23.15 -0.06
N SER A 405 2.03 23.53 -1.30
CA SER A 405 1.30 23.07 -2.49
C SER A 405 1.54 21.58 -2.78
N ASP A 406 0.77 21.01 -3.71
CA ASP A 406 0.97 19.61 -4.13
C ASP A 406 2.35 19.36 -4.76
N ASP A 407 2.86 20.33 -5.53
CA ASP A 407 4.21 20.27 -6.10
C ASP A 407 5.29 20.37 -5.02
N GLN A 408 5.12 21.27 -4.05
CA GLN A 408 6.06 21.40 -2.92
C GLN A 408 6.06 20.14 -2.06
N SER A 409 4.88 19.54 -1.83
CA SER A 409 4.74 18.26 -1.14
C SER A 409 5.43 17.11 -1.88
N ARG A 410 5.29 17.03 -3.21
CA ARG A 410 6.05 16.07 -4.04
C ARG A 410 7.55 16.28 -3.87
N ASP A 411 8.03 17.52 -3.91
CA ASP A 411 9.46 17.82 -3.81
C ASP A 411 10.02 17.52 -2.42
N VAL A 412 9.22 17.75 -1.38
CA VAL A 412 9.50 17.32 0.00
C VAL A 412 9.57 15.80 0.09
N ALA A 413 8.62 15.07 -0.47
CA ALA A 413 8.64 13.61 -0.50
C ALA A 413 9.88 13.06 -1.24
N ASN A 414 10.25 13.64 -2.38
CA ASN A 414 11.48 13.28 -3.11
C ASN A 414 12.74 13.47 -2.27
N ARG A 415 12.86 14.63 -1.62
CA ARG A 415 14.04 15.01 -0.85
C ARG A 415 14.19 14.16 0.42
N GLU A 416 13.10 13.99 1.17
CA GLU A 416 13.12 13.41 2.51
C GLU A 416 12.85 11.90 2.52
N LEU A 417 12.01 11.39 1.60
CA LEU A 417 11.68 9.96 1.48
C LEU A 417 12.41 9.31 0.31
N GLY A 418 12.38 9.91 -0.87
CA GLY A 418 12.91 9.29 -2.10
C GLY A 418 14.40 8.97 -2.03
N THR A 419 15.19 9.79 -1.33
CA THR A 419 16.61 9.49 -1.06
C THR A 419 16.81 8.26 -0.17
N ARG A 420 15.85 7.94 0.69
CA ARG A 420 15.88 6.82 1.66
C ARG A 420 15.26 5.54 1.09
N THR A 421 14.17 5.67 0.35
CA THR A 421 13.46 4.56 -0.31
C THR A 421 13.96 4.27 -1.73
N GLY A 422 14.81 5.13 -2.29
CA GLY A 422 15.39 4.98 -3.62
C GLY A 422 14.42 5.22 -4.78
N THR A 423 13.28 5.85 -4.51
CA THR A 423 12.23 6.07 -5.51
C THR A 423 11.76 7.51 -5.47
N ASP A 424 11.66 8.14 -6.63
CA ASP A 424 11.02 9.45 -6.75
C ASP A 424 9.49 9.31 -6.72
N TYR A 425 8.85 10.33 -6.18
CA TYR A 425 7.42 10.51 -6.10
C TYR A 425 6.92 11.41 -7.22
N ARG A 426 5.72 11.08 -7.74
CA ARG A 426 4.95 11.88 -8.69
C ARG A 426 3.61 12.27 -8.06
N ASN A 427 3.12 13.45 -8.40
CA ASN A 427 1.77 13.85 -8.02
C ASN A 427 0.77 13.15 -8.96
N VAL A 428 -0.26 12.54 -8.39
CA VAL A 428 -1.39 11.95 -9.12
C VAL A 428 -2.66 12.62 -8.62
N PRO A 429 -3.32 13.46 -9.44
CA PRO A 429 -4.60 14.04 -9.09
C PRO A 429 -5.68 12.95 -9.05
N LEU A 430 -6.64 13.12 -8.15
CA LEU A 430 -7.74 12.17 -7.93
C LEU A 430 -9.05 12.81 -8.36
N ASP A 431 -9.45 12.51 -9.59
CA ASP A 431 -10.65 13.07 -10.21
C ASP A 431 -11.85 12.13 -9.97
N GLY A 432 -12.56 12.38 -8.87
CA GLY A 432 -13.76 11.61 -8.51
C GLY A 432 -13.47 10.18 -8.00
N PRO A 433 -14.53 9.38 -7.78
CA PRO A 433 -14.38 8.04 -7.22
C PRO A 433 -13.60 7.09 -8.14
N ASP A 434 -13.71 7.24 -9.46
CA ASP A 434 -13.03 6.37 -10.41
C ASP A 434 -11.52 6.58 -10.37
N GLY A 435 -11.05 7.83 -10.43
CA GLY A 435 -9.62 8.15 -10.28
C GLY A 435 -9.04 7.71 -8.93
N ARG A 436 -9.85 7.66 -7.88
CA ARG A 436 -9.45 7.12 -6.57
C ARG A 436 -9.39 5.60 -6.57
N ARG A 437 -10.33 4.93 -7.21
CA ARG A 437 -10.33 3.46 -7.34
C ARG A 437 -9.15 2.98 -8.20
N ASP A 438 -8.85 3.69 -9.29
CA ASP A 438 -7.76 3.35 -10.21
C ASP A 438 -6.38 3.42 -9.54
N VAL A 439 -6.22 4.32 -8.56
CA VAL A 439 -4.93 4.51 -7.89
C VAL A 439 -4.69 3.53 -6.74
N LEU A 440 -5.74 2.89 -6.22
CA LEU A 440 -5.68 2.08 -4.98
C LEU A 440 -4.63 0.98 -5.07
N VAL A 441 -4.62 0.20 -6.16
CA VAL A 441 -3.65 -0.90 -6.34
C VAL A 441 -2.20 -0.41 -6.31
N ASP A 442 -1.93 0.79 -6.85
CA ASP A 442 -0.59 1.40 -6.81
C ASP A 442 -0.26 1.92 -5.41
N VAL A 443 -1.23 2.46 -4.67
CA VAL A 443 -1.09 2.91 -3.28
C VAL A 443 -0.78 1.71 -2.38
N GLU A 444 -1.60 0.67 -2.43
CA GLU A 444 -1.48 -0.57 -1.65
C GLU A 444 -0.13 -1.23 -1.88
N LYS A 445 0.23 -1.42 -3.16
CA LYS A 445 1.53 -1.98 -3.51
C LYS A 445 2.69 -1.14 -2.96
N ALA A 446 2.61 0.19 -3.04
CA ALA A 446 3.65 1.06 -2.54
C ALA A 446 3.83 0.90 -1.02
N VAL A 447 2.73 0.91 -0.25
CA VAL A 447 2.82 0.79 1.21
C VAL A 447 3.19 -0.62 1.66
N ASP A 448 2.74 -1.67 0.97
CA ASP A 448 3.15 -3.06 1.21
C ASP A 448 4.66 -3.24 0.93
N GLU A 449 5.21 -2.50 -0.02
CA GLU A 449 6.66 -2.47 -0.29
C GLU A 449 7.44 -1.62 0.73
N GLY A 450 6.78 -0.93 1.66
CA GLY A 450 7.41 -0.04 2.65
C GLY A 450 7.68 1.38 2.15
N LYS A 451 6.93 1.86 1.15
CA LYS A 451 7.02 3.23 0.63
C LYS A 451 5.76 4.00 1.04
N PRO A 452 5.85 4.86 2.08
CA PRO A 452 4.72 5.68 2.50
C PRO A 452 4.19 6.56 1.36
N VAL A 453 2.87 6.73 1.29
CA VAL A 453 2.18 7.49 0.23
C VAL A 453 1.49 8.73 0.83
N PRO A 454 2.02 9.94 0.58
CA PRO A 454 1.33 11.17 0.98
C PRO A 454 -0.01 11.32 0.26
N VAL A 455 -1.06 11.69 0.99
CA VAL A 455 -2.40 11.97 0.45
C VAL A 455 -2.88 13.35 0.90
N SER A 456 -3.34 14.16 -0.05
CA SER A 456 -4.02 15.42 0.24
C SER A 456 -5.52 15.21 0.30
N ILE A 457 -6.12 15.76 1.34
CA ILE A 457 -7.57 15.80 1.54
C ILE A 457 -8.04 17.25 1.60
N ARG A 458 -9.29 17.51 1.18
CA ARG A 458 -9.89 18.85 1.21
C ARG A 458 -11.33 18.83 1.68
N GLY A 459 -11.76 19.99 2.18
CA GLY A 459 -13.15 20.30 2.53
C GLY A 459 -13.37 21.82 2.48
N GLY A 460 -14.12 22.30 1.48
CA GLY A 460 -14.20 23.73 1.19
C GLY A 460 -12.83 24.32 0.85
N ASP A 461 -12.47 25.43 1.50
CA ASP A 461 -11.16 26.10 1.33
C ASP A 461 -10.04 25.49 2.21
N GLN A 462 -10.35 24.46 3.00
CA GLN A 462 -9.39 23.81 3.90
C GLN A 462 -8.73 22.62 3.20
N GLY A 463 -7.42 22.48 3.42
CA GLY A 463 -6.62 21.36 2.93
C GLY A 463 -5.75 20.79 4.03
N HIS A 464 -5.57 19.48 4.02
CA HIS A 464 -4.73 18.75 4.95
C HIS A 464 -3.98 17.64 4.23
N GLN A 465 -2.80 17.28 4.73
CA GLN A 465 -2.06 16.14 4.21
C GLN A 465 -1.95 15.08 5.28
N LEU A 466 -2.30 13.85 4.90
CA LEU A 466 -2.10 12.63 5.66
C LEU A 466 -1.04 11.77 4.97
N MET A 467 -0.66 10.67 5.60
CA MET A 467 0.25 9.68 5.02
C MET A 467 -0.37 8.28 5.11
N ILE A 468 -0.51 7.60 3.99
CA ILE A 468 -0.87 6.17 3.98
C ILE A 468 0.42 5.39 4.24
N ILE A 469 0.42 4.56 5.27
CA ILE A 469 1.64 3.90 5.79
C ILE A 469 1.52 2.37 5.86
N GLY A 470 0.33 1.80 5.66
CA GLY A 470 0.11 0.36 5.69
C GLY A 470 -1.21 -0.01 5.07
N HIS A 471 -1.39 -1.31 4.80
CA HIS A 471 -2.55 -1.88 4.14
C HIS A 471 -2.82 -3.28 4.68
N ASP A 472 -4.10 -3.61 4.95
CA ASP A 472 -4.53 -4.96 5.29
C ASP A 472 -5.97 -5.18 4.83
N GLY A 473 -6.17 -6.21 4.00
CA GLY A 473 -7.50 -6.54 3.48
C GLY A 473 -8.05 -5.42 2.61
N ASP A 474 -9.17 -4.83 3.04
CA ASP A 474 -9.86 -3.71 2.38
C ASP A 474 -9.62 -2.37 3.10
N LYS A 475 -8.52 -2.26 3.84
CA LYS A 475 -8.24 -1.12 4.73
C LYS A 475 -6.85 -0.55 4.55
N LEU A 476 -6.79 0.77 4.67
CA LEU A 476 -5.58 1.56 4.63
C LEU A 476 -5.28 2.13 6.02
N GLN A 477 -4.05 1.94 6.51
CA GLN A 477 -3.58 2.62 7.70
C GLN A 477 -3.06 4.00 7.32
N VAL A 478 -3.67 5.02 7.92
CA VAL A 478 -3.37 6.42 7.65
C VAL A 478 -2.79 7.06 8.90
N TYR A 479 -1.59 7.62 8.79
CA TYR A 479 -1.03 8.53 9.78
C TYR A 479 -1.57 9.94 9.54
N ASN A 480 -2.18 10.49 10.58
CA ASN A 480 -2.57 11.88 10.66
C ASN A 480 -1.50 12.65 11.46
N PRO A 481 -0.90 13.71 10.90
CA PRO A 481 0.10 14.51 11.60
C PRO A 481 -0.44 15.23 12.85
N TRP A 482 -1.72 15.10 13.18
CA TRP A 482 -2.27 15.43 14.51
C TRP A 482 -1.87 14.43 15.61
N GLY A 483 -1.08 13.41 15.29
CA GLY A 483 -0.43 12.54 16.27
C GLY A 483 -1.10 11.19 16.48
N TYR A 484 -1.73 10.63 15.45
CA TYR A 484 -2.36 9.32 15.52
C TYR A 484 -2.36 8.59 14.18
N THR A 485 -2.60 7.29 14.24
CA THR A 485 -2.96 6.49 13.07
C THR A 485 -4.41 6.07 13.14
N THR A 486 -4.99 5.77 11.99
CA THR A 486 -6.37 5.28 11.87
C THR A 486 -6.46 4.32 10.69
N TRP A 487 -7.36 3.35 10.79
CA TRP A 487 -7.71 2.47 9.68
C TRP A 487 -8.99 2.96 9.03
N ILE A 488 -8.90 3.32 7.75
CA ILE A 488 -10.06 3.61 6.89
C ILE A 488 -10.24 2.47 5.89
N THR A 489 -11.46 2.29 5.39
CA THR A 489 -11.72 1.33 4.32
C THR A 489 -11.32 1.92 2.96
N GLU A 490 -11.07 1.06 1.96
CA GLU A 490 -10.95 1.48 0.56
C GLU A 490 -12.20 2.24 0.09
N ASP A 491 -13.38 1.84 0.56
CA ASP A 491 -14.64 2.52 0.26
C ASP A 491 -14.64 3.97 0.79
N ASP A 492 -14.12 4.18 2.00
CA ASP A 492 -13.96 5.52 2.56
C ASP A 492 -13.06 6.39 1.70
N PHE A 493 -11.95 5.83 1.22
CA PHE A 493 -11.03 6.52 0.32
C PHE A 493 -11.71 6.88 -1.01
N VAL A 494 -12.43 5.93 -1.62
CA VAL A 494 -13.05 6.12 -2.94
C VAL A 494 -14.24 7.09 -2.89
N ASN A 495 -15.09 7.00 -1.87
CA ASN A 495 -16.40 7.65 -1.84
C ASN A 495 -16.46 8.97 -1.04
N ASN A 496 -15.32 9.63 -0.82
CA ASN A 496 -15.21 10.87 -0.04
C ASN A 496 -15.66 10.71 1.42
N HIS A 497 -15.07 9.75 2.14
CA HIS A 497 -15.22 9.63 3.60
C HIS A 497 -13.87 9.70 4.32
N MET A 498 -12.93 10.51 3.79
CA MET A 498 -11.64 10.75 4.44
C MET A 498 -11.78 11.48 5.78
N ASP A 499 -12.95 12.03 6.10
CA ASP A 499 -13.24 12.57 7.42
C ASP A 499 -13.27 11.48 8.51
N HIS A 500 -13.42 10.19 8.14
CA HIS A 500 -13.19 9.06 9.04
C HIS A 500 -11.73 8.93 9.50
N ALA A 501 -10.79 9.59 8.81
CA ALA A 501 -9.40 9.69 9.24
C ALA A 501 -9.14 10.86 10.22
N LEU A 502 -10.18 11.59 10.61
CA LEU A 502 -10.11 12.80 11.44
C LEU A 502 -10.91 12.63 12.75
N ASP A 503 -10.31 12.97 13.89
CA ASP A 503 -10.97 13.07 15.21
C ASP A 503 -11.60 14.44 15.50
N GLN A 504 -11.29 15.45 14.69
CA GLN A 504 -11.68 16.84 14.94
C GLN A 504 -12.04 17.59 13.64
N PRO A 505 -12.89 18.64 13.73
CA PRO A 505 -13.20 19.50 12.59
C PRO A 505 -11.95 20.22 12.04
N PRO A 506 -11.98 20.70 10.77
CA PRO A 506 -13.09 20.69 9.81
C PRO A 506 -13.25 19.35 9.07
N ARG A 507 -14.45 19.10 8.52
CA ARG A 507 -14.70 17.95 7.65
C ARG A 507 -13.94 18.13 6.34
N MET A 508 -12.87 17.37 6.17
CA MET A 508 -12.12 17.24 4.92
C MET A 508 -12.30 15.80 4.45
N ASP A 509 -13.32 15.60 3.64
CA ASP A 509 -13.86 14.28 3.29
C ASP A 509 -13.29 13.73 1.97
N THR A 510 -12.73 14.62 1.13
CA THR A 510 -12.36 14.28 -0.24
C THR A 510 -10.84 14.16 -0.39
N ALA A 511 -10.34 12.98 -0.77
CA ALA A 511 -8.98 12.83 -1.26
C ALA A 511 -8.85 13.43 -2.67
N THR A 512 -7.93 14.39 -2.83
CA THR A 512 -7.77 15.16 -4.08
C THR A 512 -6.51 14.84 -4.85
N SER A 513 -5.47 14.34 -4.18
CA SER A 513 -4.21 13.95 -4.82
C SER A 513 -3.39 13.03 -3.92
N VAL A 514 -2.62 12.13 -4.53
CA VAL A 514 -1.59 11.31 -3.85
C VAL A 514 -0.23 11.54 -4.46
N ARG A 515 0.82 11.36 -3.65
CA ARG A 515 2.20 11.36 -4.11
C ARG A 515 2.61 9.90 -4.21
N LEU A 516 2.57 9.36 -5.42
CA LEU A 516 2.90 7.96 -5.66
C LEU A 516 4.38 7.79 -6.00
N PRO A 517 5.07 6.77 -5.45
CA PRO A 517 6.37 6.33 -5.96
C PRO A 517 6.29 5.94 -7.44
N LYS A 518 7.34 6.23 -8.20
CA LYS A 518 7.45 5.89 -9.64
C LYS A 518 7.86 4.46 -9.93
#